data_AF-A0A966T072-F1
#
_entry.id   AF-A0A966T072-F1
#
_cell.length_a   1.000
_cell.length_b   1.000
_cell.length_c   1.000
_cell.angle_alpha   90.00
_cell.angle_beta   90.00
_cell.angle_gamma   90.00
#
_symmetry.space_group_name_H-M   'P 1'
#
loop_
_entity.id
_entity.type
_entity.pdbx_description
1 polymer ?
#
loop_
_entity_poly.entity_id
_entity_poly.type
_entity_poly.pdbx_seq_one_letter_code
_entity_poly.pdbx_strand_id
1 'polypeptide(L)' 'MTVVLPDSCKRVLVTGGAGFIGGAVVRRLLNGSDAQVFNLDKCGYASDLTSIGDHPRHRLLRVDLADAEATAAAVRQA' A
#
# COMPACT_ATOMS: atom_id res chain seq x y z
N MET A 1 0.71 -19.32 3.35
CA MET A 1 2.05 -18.76 3.69
C MET A 1 1.84 -17.52 4.55
N THR A 2 1.94 -17.66 5.88
CA THR A 2 1.68 -16.58 6.85
C THR A 2 2.67 -15.42 6.64
N VAL A 3 2.21 -14.18 6.82
CA VAL A 3 3.11 -13.03 6.95
C VAL A 3 3.29 -12.81 8.45
N VAL A 4 4.54 -12.88 8.93
CA VAL A 4 4.83 -12.59 10.34
C VAL A 4 5.20 -11.11 10.42
N LEU A 5 4.25 -10.29 10.84
CA LEU A 5 4.50 -8.93 11.31
C LEU A 5 4.61 -8.95 12.84
N PRO A 6 5.38 -8.04 13.46
CA PRO A 6 5.32 -7.85 14.91
C PRO A 6 3.88 -7.55 15.36
N ASP A 7 3.45 -8.05 16.53
CA ASP A 7 2.07 -7.86 17.03
C ASP A 7 1.66 -6.38 17.17
N SER A 8 2.66 -5.49 17.34
CA SER A 8 2.50 -4.03 17.41
C SER A 8 2.31 -3.35 16.04
N CYS A 9 2.61 -4.04 14.94
CA CYS A 9 2.53 -3.48 13.59
C CYS A 9 1.07 -3.52 13.09
N LYS A 10 0.30 -2.48 13.40
CA LYS A 10 -1.11 -2.34 12.99
C LYS A 10 -1.29 -1.66 11.63
N ARG A 11 -0.28 -0.95 11.13
CA ARG A 11 -0.32 -0.18 9.88
C ARG A 11 0.97 -0.42 9.10
N VAL A 12 0.84 -0.64 7.79
CA VAL A 12 1.94 -0.82 6.86
C VAL A 12 1.76 0.12 5.70
N LEU A 13 2.79 0.91 5.41
CA LEU A 13 2.84 1.77 4.23
C LEU A 13 3.65 1.08 3.13
N VAL A 14 3.09 1.03 1.93
CA VAL A 14 3.71 0.49 0.73
C VAL A 14 3.74 1.60 -0.32
N THR A 15 4.91 1.83 -0.92
CA THR A 15 5.05 2.69 -2.09
C THR A 15 5.01 1.86 -3.36
N GLY A 16 4.36 2.37 -4.42
CA GLY A 16 4.31 1.64 -5.70
C GLY A 16 3.44 0.39 -5.63
N GLY A 17 2.48 0.33 -4.69
CA GLY A 17 1.67 -0.84 -4.41
C GLY A 17 0.67 -1.19 -5.51
N ALA A 18 0.49 -0.35 -6.54
CA ALA A 18 -0.23 -0.70 -7.75
C ALA A 18 0.66 -1.34 -8.83
N GLY A 19 1.98 -1.39 -8.66
CA GLY A 19 2.89 -2.05 -9.60
C GLY A 19 2.97 -3.57 -9.41
N PHE A 20 3.79 -4.25 -10.23
CA PHE A 20 3.93 -5.71 -10.18
C PHE A 20 4.37 -6.25 -8.80
N ILE A 21 5.53 -5.80 -8.30
CA ILE A 21 6.07 -6.25 -7.01
C ILE A 21 5.24 -5.67 -5.86
N GLY A 22 4.97 -4.37 -5.89
CA GLY A 22 4.20 -3.69 -4.84
C GLY A 22 2.80 -4.29 -4.66
N GLY A 23 2.10 -4.60 -5.76
CA GLY A 23 0.78 -5.22 -5.71
C GLY A 23 0.81 -6.65 -5.18
N ALA A 24 1.87 -7.41 -5.44
CA ALA A 24 2.06 -8.71 -4.79
C ALA A 24 2.29 -8.56 -3.28
N VAL A 25 3.05 -7.55 -2.85
CA VAL A 25 3.27 -7.24 -1.42
C VAL A 25 1.95 -6.82 -0.75
N VAL A 26 1.19 -5.91 -1.34
CA VAL A 26 -0.12 -5.49 -0.81
C VAL A 26 -1.04 -6.70 -0.63
N ARG A 27 -1.22 -7.54 -1.66
CA ARG A 27 -2.05 -8.76 -1.56
C ARG A 27 -1.54 -9.71 -0.48
N ARG A 28 -0.22 -9.90 -0.39
CA ARG A 28 0.39 -10.75 0.64
C ARG A 28 0.14 -10.22 2.06
N LEU A 29 0.23 -8.91 2.28
CA LEU A 29 -0.06 -8.27 3.57
C LEU A 29 -1.54 -8.39 3.94
N LEU A 30 -2.45 -8.13 3.00
CA LEU A 30 -3.89 -8.24 3.22
C LEU A 30 -4.31 -9.68 3.55
N ASN A 31 -3.76 -10.67 2.85
CA ASN A 31 -4.10 -12.08 3.06
C ASN A 31 -3.41 -12.71 4.29
N GLY A 32 -2.26 -12.16 4.71
CA GLY A 32 -1.37 -12.79 5.67
C GLY A 32 -1.27 -12.10 7.04
N SER A 33 -1.95 -10.97 7.22
CA SER A 33 -1.93 -10.17 8.45
C SER A 33 -3.24 -9.40 8.62
N ASP A 34 -3.46 -8.85 9.81
CA ASP A 34 -4.58 -7.95 10.13
C ASP A 34 -4.23 -6.45 9.97
N ALA A 35 -3.03 -6.13 9.50
CA ALA A 35 -2.60 -4.75 9.35
C ALA A 35 -3.45 -3.96 8.34
N GLN A 36 -3.62 -2.66 8.58
CA GLN A 36 -4.08 -1.73 7.56
C GLN A 36 -2.94 -1.44 6.59
N VAL A 37 -3.22 -1.48 5.29
CA VAL A 37 -2.24 -1.24 4.23
C VAL A 37 -2.55 0.08 3.54
N PHE A 38 -1.63 1.03 3.68
CA PHE A 38 -1.64 2.32 2.98
C PHE A 38 -0.72 2.22 1.76
N ASN A 39 -1.28 2.39 0.58
CA ASN A 39 -0.57 2.31 -0.68
C ASN A 39 -0.39 3.72 -1.25
N LEU A 40 0.84 4.24 -1.24
CA LEU A 40 1.21 5.49 -1.90
C LEU A 40 1.66 5.16 -3.33
N ASP A 41 0.90 5.59 -4.32
CA ASP A 41 1.18 5.26 -5.71
C ASP A 41 0.76 6.41 -6.64
N LYS A 42 1.56 6.67 -7.67
CA LYS A 42 1.23 7.68 -8.69
C LYS A 42 0.08 7.23 -9.60
N CYS A 43 -0.19 5.92 -9.66
CA CYS A 43 -1.10 5.29 -10.60
C CYS A 43 -0.76 5.63 -12.06
N GLY A 44 0.52 5.45 -12.41
CA GLY A 44 1.05 5.71 -13.76
C GLY A 44 0.85 4.54 -14.72
N TYR A 45 1.63 4.50 -15.81
CA TYR A 45 1.45 3.53 -16.89
C TYR A 45 1.58 2.06 -16.45
N ALA A 46 2.36 1.77 -15.41
CA ALA A 46 2.64 0.42 -14.93
C ALA A 46 1.73 -0.01 -13.76
N SER A 47 0.75 0.81 -13.40
CA SER A 47 -0.10 0.60 -12.24
C SER A 47 -1.38 -0.17 -12.60
N ASP A 48 -1.67 -1.24 -11.86
CA ASP A 48 -2.87 -2.05 -11.98
C ASP A 48 -3.39 -2.48 -10.59
N LEU A 49 -4.59 -2.01 -10.24
CA LEU A 49 -5.25 -2.29 -8.96
C LEU A 49 -6.23 -3.46 -9.03
N THR A 50 -6.50 -4.02 -10.21
CA THR A 50 -7.51 -5.09 -10.39
C THR A 50 -7.24 -6.29 -9.51
N SER A 51 -5.96 -6.65 -9.31
CA SER A 51 -5.57 -7.78 -8.47
C SER A 51 -5.75 -7.54 -6.97
N ILE A 52 -5.81 -6.27 -6.51
CA ILE A 52 -6.04 -5.92 -5.10
C ILE A 52 -7.53 -5.77 -4.81
N GLY A 53 -8.27 -5.15 -5.74
CA GLY A 53 -9.71 -4.91 -5.61
C GLY A 53 -10.07 -3.90 -4.51
N ASP A 54 -11.35 -3.84 -4.18
CA ASP A 54 -11.84 -3.11 -3.01
C ASP A 54 -11.67 -3.98 -1.77
N HIS A 55 -10.83 -3.54 -0.84
CA HIS A 55 -10.54 -4.27 0.38
C HIS A 55 -10.63 -3.32 1.58
N PRO A 56 -11.36 -3.67 2.67
CA PRO A 56 -11.66 -2.74 3.76
C PRO A 56 -10.40 -2.21 4.47
N ARG A 57 -9.32 -2.99 4.48
CA ARG A 57 -8.01 -2.64 5.06
C ARG A 57 -7.01 -2.04 4.06
N HIS A 58 -7.37 -1.89 2.79
CA HIS A 58 -6.52 -1.24 1.79
C HIS A 58 -6.94 0.23 1.62
N ARG A 59 -5.97 1.14 1.59
CA ARG A 59 -6.18 2.56 1.36
C ARG A 59 -5.17 3.04 0.32
N LEU A 60 -5.65 3.44 -0.85
CA LEU A 60 -4.83 4.05 -1.88
C LEU A 60 -4.74 5.57 -1.63
N LEU A 61 -3.53 6.08 -1.50
CA LEU A 61 -3.21 7.50 -1.51
C LEU A 61 -2.51 7.79 -2.84
N ARG A 62 -3.23 8.43 -3.78
CA ARG A 62 -2.66 8.79 -5.08
C ARG A 62 -1.69 9.95 -4.90
N VAL A 63 -0.39 9.68 -5.05
CA VAL A 63 0.67 10.67 -4.84
C VAL A 63 1.85 10.37 -5.77
N ASP A 64 2.44 11.42 -6.33
CA ASP A 64 3.73 11.32 -7.00
C ASP A 64 4.84 11.43 -5.95
N LEU A 65 5.63 10.37 -5.78
CA LEU A 65 6.71 10.35 -4.79
C LEU A 65 7.83 11.34 -5.11
N ALA A 66 7.88 11.88 -6.33
CA ALA A 66 8.78 12.98 -6.68
C ALA A 66 8.36 14.33 -6.03
N ASP A 67 7.10 14.48 -5.61
CA ASP A 67 6.62 15.62 -4.84
C ASP A 67 6.83 15.35 -3.34
N ALA A 68 7.85 15.98 -2.78
CA ALA A 68 8.24 15.78 -1.38
C ALA A 68 7.16 16.29 -0.39
N GLU A 69 6.49 17.39 -0.71
CA GLU A 69 5.48 17.98 0.18
C GLU A 69 4.21 17.12 0.19
N ALA A 70 3.75 16.71 -0.99
CA ALA A 70 2.61 15.81 -1.12
C ALA A 70 2.90 14.45 -0.49
N THR A 71 4.11 13.91 -0.67
CA THR A 71 4.53 12.64 -0.04
C THR A 71 4.52 12.77 1.49
N ALA A 72 5.06 13.86 2.03
CA ALA A 72 5.06 14.08 3.48
C ALA A 72 3.63 14.21 4.03
N ALA A 73 2.72 14.86 3.29
CA ALA A 73 1.31 14.93 3.66
C ALA A 73 0.62 13.56 3.63
N ALA A 74 0.87 12.75 2.60
CA ALA A 74 0.33 11.39 2.49
C ALA A 74 0.83 10.48 3.61
N VAL A 75 2.11 10.58 3.99
CA VAL A 75 2.67 9.83 5.13
C VAL A 75 2.00 10.22 6.45
N ARG A 76 1.66 11.49 6.66
CA ARG A 76 0.94 11.95 7.87
C ARG A 76 -0.51 11.45 7.93
N GLN A 77 -1.13 11.20 6.77
CA GLN A 77 -2.47 10.63 6.67
C GLN A 77 -2.47 9.10 6.89
N ALA A 78 -1.41 8.45 6.42
CA ALA A 78 -1.17 7.01 6.55
C ALA A 78 -0.70 6.59 7.93
#